data_AF-A0A7Y5CZJ8-F1
#
_entry.id   AF-A0A7Y5CZJ8-F1
#
_cell.length_a   1.000
_cell.length_b   1.000
_cell.length_c   1.000
_cell.angle_alpha   90.00
_cell.angle_beta   90.00
_cell.angle_gamma   90.00
#
_symmetry.space_group_name_H-M   'P 1'
#
loop_
_entity.id
_entity.type
_entity.pdbx_description
1 polymer ?
#
loop_
_entity_poly.entity_id
_entity_poly.type
_entity_poly.pdbx_seq_one_letter_code
_entity_poly.pdbx_strand_id
1 'polypeptide(L)' 'MDLISKVILGVGNKGGMGNVMEALGYTSADFQKGFDLANEMQNRDLVKMIYSNFSQNNIVVEFTLLGKAAYESLPR' A
#
# COMPACT_ATOMS: atom_id res chain seq x y z
N MET A 1 14.68 -4.09 -1.18
CA MET A 1 13.57 -3.12 -1.18
C MET A 1 12.74 -3.34 0.07
N ASP A 2 12.52 -2.28 0.85
CA ASP A 2 11.69 -2.33 2.06
C ASP A 2 10.19 -2.51 1.73
N LEU A 3 9.36 -2.77 2.74
CA LEU A 3 7.93 -3.07 2.54
C LEU A 3 7.15 -1.89 1.96
N ILE A 4 7.45 -0.65 2.37
CA ILE A 4 6.77 0.54 1.84
C ILE A 4 7.08 0.69 0.36
N SER A 5 8.35 0.59 -0.02
CA SER A 5 8.76 0.65 -1.42
C SER A 5 8.13 -0.45 -2.28
N LYS A 6 7.96 -1.67 -1.74
CA LYS A 6 7.22 -2.74 -2.41
C LYS A 6 5.75 -2.39 -2.65
N VAL A 7 5.06 -1.84 -1.64
CA VAL A 7 3.66 -1.41 -1.78
C VAL A 7 3.56 -0.27 -2.78
N ILE A 8 4.45 0.72 -2.72
CA ILE A 8 4.48 1.84 -3.66
C ILE A 8 4.68 1.33 -5.10
N LEU A 9 5.61 0.39 -5.36
CA LEU A 9 5.72 -0.18 -6.70
C LEU A 9 4.46 -0.96 -7.11
N GLY A 10 3.96 -1.84 -6.23
CA GLY A 10 2.81 -2.70 -6.53
C GLY A 10 1.54 -1.92 -6.82
N VAL A 11 1.26 -0.88 -6.03
CA VAL A 11 0.10 0.02 -6.20
C VAL A 11 0.33 1.01 -7.34
N GLY A 12 1.54 1.56 -7.47
CA GLY A 12 1.89 2.50 -8.52
C GLY A 12 1.77 1.90 -9.93
N ASN A 13 2.19 0.64 -10.10
CA ASN A 13 2.02 -0.11 -11.36
C ASN A 13 0.55 -0.33 -11.75
N LYS A 14 -0.40 -0.12 -10.83
CA LYS A 14 -1.85 -0.19 -11.06
C LYS A 14 -2.51 1.18 -11.20
N GLY A 15 -1.72 2.26 -11.29
CA GLY A 15 -2.23 3.63 -11.44
C GLY A 15 -2.37 4.39 -10.12
N GLY A 16 -1.78 3.90 -9.02
CA GLY A 16 -1.74 4.62 -7.75
C GLY A 16 -2.91 4.34 -6.80
N MET A 17 -3.81 3.42 -7.15
CA MET A 17 -4.84 2.88 -6.26
C MET A 17 -4.76 1.36 -6.27
N GLY A 18 -4.80 0.73 -5.09
CA GLY A 18 -4.65 -0.72 -5.04
C GLY A 18 -4.72 -1.33 -3.64
N ASN A 19 -4.64 -2.66 -3.58
CA ASN A 19 -4.67 -3.43 -2.35
C ASN A 19 -3.24 -3.68 -1.83
N VAL A 20 -2.97 -3.23 -0.60
CA VAL A 20 -1.69 -3.45 0.09
C VAL A 20 -1.39 -4.93 0.29
N MET A 21 -2.41 -5.73 0.60
CA MET A 21 -2.24 -7.18 0.83
C MET A 21 -1.77 -7.88 -0.44
N GLU A 22 -2.36 -7.54 -1.59
CA GLU A 22 -1.95 -8.07 -2.88
C GLU A 22 -0.54 -7.64 -3.26
N ALA A 23 -0.19 -6.37 -3.06
CA ALA A 23 1.16 -5.85 -3.35
C ALA A 23 2.26 -6.54 -2.52
N LEU A 24 1.92 -7.06 -1.33
CA LEU A 24 2.83 -7.79 -0.46
C LEU A 24 2.77 -9.32 -0.65
N GLY A 25 1.81 -9.83 -1.42
CA GLY A 25 1.53 -11.27 -1.49
C GLY A 25 1.06 -11.85 -0.15
N TYR A 26 0.41 -11.02 0.69
CA TYR A 26 -0.03 -11.40 2.03
C TYR A 26 -1.41 -12.06 2.00
N THR A 27 -1.61 -12.98 2.95
CA THR A 27 -2.88 -13.67 3.18
C THR A 27 -3.59 -13.08 4.40
N SER A 28 -4.81 -13.55 4.70
CA SER A 28 -5.56 -13.14 5.88
C SER A 28 -4.80 -13.35 7.20
N ALA A 29 -3.86 -14.31 7.26
CA ALA A 29 -3.01 -14.53 8.43
C ALA A 29 -2.07 -13.35 8.72
N ASP A 30 -1.74 -12.54 7.71
CA ASP A 30 -0.86 -11.37 7.82
C ASP A 30 -1.64 -10.05 7.81
N PHE A 31 -2.97 -10.09 7.86
CA PHE A 31 -3.80 -8.90 7.69
C PHE A 31 -3.44 -7.76 8.64
N GLN A 32 -3.23 -8.06 9.93
CA GLN A 32 -2.85 -7.02 10.89
C GLN A 32 -1.53 -6.34 10.51
N LYS A 33 -0.54 -7.10 10.02
CA LYS A 33 0.75 -6.54 9.58
C LYS A 33 0.57 -5.64 8.36
N GLY A 34 -0.26 -6.05 7.40
CA GLY A 34 -0.58 -5.23 6.23
C GLY A 34 -1.33 -3.96 6.61
N PHE A 35 -2.23 -4.03 7.59
CA PHE A 35 -3.00 -2.90 8.10
C PHE A 35 -2.12 -1.90 8.85
N ASP A 36 -1.23 -2.40 9.71
CA ASP A 36 -0.27 -1.57 10.44
C ASP A 36 0.67 -0.84 9.46
N LEU A 37 1.16 -1.54 8.43
CA LEU A 37 1.97 -0.92 7.38
C LEU A 37 1.19 0.14 6.59
N ALA A 38 -0.05 -0.15 6.20
CA ALA A 38 -0.88 0.81 5.48
C ALA A 38 -1.18 2.06 6.32
N ASN A 39 -1.39 1.89 7.64
CA ASN A 39 -1.51 3.01 8.57
C ASN A 39 -0.20 3.78 8.73
N GLU A 40 0.95 3.11 8.78
CA GLU A 40 2.27 3.76 8.78
C GLU A 40 2.46 4.61 7.51
N MET A 41 2.13 4.06 6.34
CA MET A 41 2.18 4.79 5.06
C MET A 41 1.24 5.99 5.07
N GLN A 42 0.03 5.85 5.63
CA GLN A 42 -0.91 6.95 5.78
C GLN A 42 -0.40 8.03 6.74
N ASN A 43 0.20 7.65 7.86
CA ASN A 43 0.80 8.59 8.81
C ASN A 43 2.00 9.35 8.23
N ARG A 44 2.64 8.79 7.21
CA ARG A 44 3.70 9.45 6.42
C ARG A 44 3.16 10.24 5.24
N ASP A 45 1.84 10.37 5.12
CA ASP A 45 1.14 11.03 4.02
C ASP A 45 1.51 10.47 2.64
N LEU A 46 1.86 9.17 2.55
CA LEU A 46 2.16 8.51 1.27
C LEU A 46 0.90 7.99 0.59
N VAL A 47 -0.06 7.53 1.39
CA VAL A 47 -1.31 6.98 0.89
C VAL A 47 -2.48 7.44 1.75
N LYS A 48 -3.68 7.43 1.16
CA LYS A 48 -4.95 7.50 1.89
C LYS A 48 -5.56 6.10 1.90
N MET A 49 -5.89 5.58 3.07
CA MET A 49 -6.66 4.36 3.20
C MET A 49 -8.13 4.65 2.85
N ILE A 50 -8.65 3.98 1.82
CA ILE A 50 -10.03 4.15 1.37
C ILE A 50 -10.95 3.23 2.19
N TYR A 51 -10.58 1.96 2.31
CA TYR A 51 -11.25 1.01 3.18
C TYR A 51 -10.35 -0.19 3.51
N SER A 52 -10.68 -0.89 4.59
CA SER A 52 -10.08 -2.15 4.99
C SER A 52 -11.15 -3.17 5.33
N ASN A 53 -11.00 -4.41 4.84
CA ASN A 53 -11.93 -5.51 5.10
C ASN A 53 -11.14 -6.81 5.33
N PHE A 54 -11.12 -7.28 6.58
CA PHE A 54 -10.43 -8.51 6.99
C PHE A 54 -10.98 -9.75 6.27
N SER A 55 -12.30 -9.90 6.21
CA SER A 55 -12.95 -11.07 5.61
C SER A 55 -12.65 -11.23 4.12
N GLN A 56 -12.36 -10.12 3.42
CA GLN A 56 -12.00 -10.11 2.00
C GLN A 56 -10.48 -10.01 1.77
N ASN A 57 -9.66 -9.97 2.83
CA ASN A 57 -8.22 -9.74 2.74
C ASN A 57 -7.85 -8.45 1.95
N ASN A 58 -8.62 -7.38 2.16
CA ASN A 58 -8.50 -6.14 1.41
C ASN A 58 -8.07 -4.98 2.32
N ILE A 59 -7.03 -4.26 1.89
CA ILE A 59 -6.61 -2.98 2.46
C ILE A 59 -6.34 -2.06 1.29
N VAL A 60 -7.37 -1.34 0.88
CA VAL A 60 -7.34 -0.53 -0.34
C VAL A 60 -6.90 0.88 -0.02
N VAL A 61 -5.87 1.32 -0.73
CA VAL A 61 -5.25 2.63 -0.57
C VAL A 61 -5.18 3.35 -1.91
N GLU A 62 -5.09 4.67 -1.85
CA GLU A 62 -4.83 5.55 -2.99
C GLU A 62 -3.62 6.43 -2.66
N PHE A 63 -2.78 6.73 -3.63
CA PHE A 63 -1.63 7.62 -3.46
C PHE A 63 -2.07 9.04 -3.15
N THR A 64 -1.35 9.66 -2.24
CA THR A 64 -1.29 11.11 -2.15
C THR A 64 -0.33 11.66 -3.23
N LEU A 65 -0.16 12.98 -3.26
CA LEU A 65 0.90 13.60 -4.08
C LEU A 65 2.30 13.11 -3.68
N LEU A 66 2.56 12.91 -2.39
CA LEU A 66 3.86 12.40 -1.92
C LEU A 66 4.06 10.93 -2.28
N GLY A 67 3.02 10.10 -2.19
CA GLY A 67 3.09 8.71 -2.64
C GLY A 67 3.40 8.58 -4.12
N LYS A 68 2.77 9.42 -4.95
CA LYS A 68 3.06 9.48 -6.39
C LYS A 68 4.50 9.90 -6.67
N ALA A 69 4.98 10.96 -6.02
CA ALA A 69 6.37 11.40 -6.17
C ALA A 69 7.37 10.30 -5.71
N ALA A 70 7.07 9.60 -4.62
CA ALA A 70 7.87 8.47 -4.16
C ALA A 70 7.92 7.34 -5.20
N TYR A 71 6.79 6.98 -5.82
CA TYR A 71 6.75 6.00 -6.91
C TYR A 71 7.63 6.41 -8.10
N GLU A 72 7.56 7.67 -8.52
CA GLU A 72 8.34 8.19 -9.64
C GLU A 72 9.86 8.19 -9.38
N SER A 73 10.27 8.17 -8.11
CA SER A 73 11.67 8.09 -7.69
C SER A 73 12.26 6.68 -7.63
N LEU A 74 11.42 5.63 -7.70
CA LEU A 74 11.89 4.25 -7.57
C LEU A 74 12.50 3.73 -8.88
N PRO A 75 13.61 2.96 -8.82
CA PRO A 75 14.16 2.29 -9.99
C PRO A 75 13.17 1.22 -10.51
N ARG A 76 13.07 1.13 -11.85
CA ARG A 76 12.17 0.20 -12.55
C ARG A 76 12.83 -1.14 -12.82
#